data_AF-A0A521RSY2-F1
#
_entry.id   AF-A0A521RSY2-F1
#
_cell.length_a   1.000
_cell.length_b   1.000
_cell.length_c   1.000
_cell.angle_alpha   90.00
_cell.angle_beta   90.00
_cell.angle_gamma   90.00
#
_symmetry.space_group_name_H-M   'P 1'
#
loop_
_entity.id
_entity.type
_entity.pdbx_description
1 polymer ?
#
loop_
_entity_poly.entity_id
_entity_poly.type
_entity_poly.pdbx_seq_one_letter_code
_entity_poly.pdbx_strand_id
1 'polypeptide(L)' 'KQEAAQAFLADYTPRFAVAFDPTGMVADAYHVWTMPSSYLIDRKGHLHSVHRGFFDADKARIEEQIKQLLTEE' A
#
# COMPACT_ATOMS: atom_id res chain seq x y z
N LYS A 1 20.71 -2.17 -0.19
CA LYS A 1 19.29 -1.81 0.10
C LYS A 1 18.37 -3.03 0.08
N GLN A 2 18.49 -3.93 -0.90
CA GLN A 2 17.69 -5.16 -0.97
C GLN A 2 17.88 -6.09 0.25
N GLU A 3 19.11 -6.25 0.74
CA GLU A 3 19.42 -7.04 1.95
C GLU A 3 18.73 -6.52 3.21
N ALA A 4 18.68 -5.20 3.41
CA ALA A 4 17.99 -4.60 4.55
C ALA A 4 16.46 -4.83 4.49
N ALA A 5 15.89 -4.79 3.29
CA ALA A 5 14.48 -5.07 3.10
C ALA A 5 14.17 -6.57 3.30
N GLN A 6 15.07 -7.46 2.88
CA GLN A 6 14.96 -8.91 3.18
C GLN A 6 15.05 -9.20 4.68
N ALA A 7 15.98 -8.54 5.39
CA ALA A 7 16.09 -8.67 6.84
C ALA A 7 14.81 -8.23 7.56
N PHE A 8 14.21 -7.10 7.14
CA PHE A 8 12.92 -6.65 7.67
C PHE A 8 11.79 -7.64 7.42
N LEU A 9 11.74 -8.26 6.23
CA LEU A 9 10.70 -9.25 5.89
C LEU A 9 10.83 -10.56 6.69
N ALA A 10 12.02 -10.90 7.17
CA ALA A 10 12.22 -12.06 8.04
C ALA A 10 11.46 -11.89 9.37
N ASP A 11 11.38 -10.67 9.89
CA ASP A 11 10.68 -10.38 11.15
C ASP A 11 9.16 -10.23 10.96
N TYR A 12 8.71 -9.72 9.80
CA TYR A 12 7.31 -9.33 9.58
C TYR A 12 6.48 -10.27 8.68
N THR A 13 7.08 -11.37 8.18
CA THR A 13 6.48 -12.43 7.33
C THR A 13 5.10 -12.08 6.73
N PRO A 14 5.05 -11.18 5.73
CA PRO A 14 3.78 -10.75 5.15
C PRO A 14 3.13 -11.89 4.37
N ARG A 15 1.81 -12.01 4.49
CA ARG A 15 0.99 -13.00 3.75
C ARG A 15 0.49 -12.46 2.40
N PHE A 16 1.21 -11.51 1.83
CA PHE A 16 0.88 -10.83 0.58
C PHE A 16 2.13 -10.63 -0.26
N ALA A 17 1.95 -10.38 -1.56
CA ALA A 17 3.07 -10.17 -2.48
C ALA A 17 3.84 -8.89 -2.13
N VAL A 18 5.15 -9.01 -2.03
CA VAL A 18 6.07 -7.86 -1.85
C VAL A 18 6.92 -7.75 -3.09
N ALA A 19 6.82 -6.60 -3.77
CA ALA A 19 7.66 -6.25 -4.91
C ALA A 19 8.73 -5.24 -4.46
N PHE A 20 9.94 -5.39 -4.97
CA PHE A 20 11.04 -4.45 -4.74
C PHE A 20 11.20 -3.56 -5.96
N ASP A 21 11.07 -2.25 -5.77
CA ASP A 21 11.29 -1.24 -6.81
C ASP A 21 12.53 -0.38 -6.44
N PRO A 22 13.75 -0.86 -6.71
CA PRO A 22 14.97 -0.11 -6.39
C PRO A 22 15.18 1.11 -7.29
N THR A 23 14.56 1.15 -8.47
CA THR A 23 14.64 2.28 -9.41
C THR A 23 13.65 3.39 -9.05
N GLY A 24 12.58 3.07 -8.31
CA GLY A 24 11.57 4.03 -7.87
C GLY A 24 10.53 4.37 -8.93
N MET A 25 10.47 3.61 -10.03
CA MET A 25 9.58 3.89 -11.16
C MET A 25 8.10 3.86 -10.77
N VAL A 26 7.71 2.98 -9.84
CA VAL A 26 6.34 2.89 -9.35
C VAL A 26 6.02 4.09 -8.46
N ALA A 27 6.96 4.49 -7.60
CA ALA A 27 6.80 5.66 -6.75
C ALA A 27 6.61 6.94 -7.60
N ASP A 28 7.37 7.09 -8.68
CA ASP A 28 7.22 8.20 -9.63
C ASP A 28 5.88 8.15 -10.37
N ALA A 29 5.49 6.99 -10.90
CA ALA A 29 4.22 6.83 -11.62
C ALA A 29 3.00 7.20 -10.76
N TYR A 30 3.02 6.82 -9.48
CA TYR A 30 1.96 7.14 -8.52
C TYR A 30 2.15 8.49 -7.82
N HIS A 31 3.17 9.26 -8.22
CA HIS A 31 3.55 10.55 -7.63
C HIS A 31 3.57 10.46 -6.10
N VAL A 32 4.35 9.53 -5.55
CA VAL A 32 4.45 9.32 -4.10
C VAL A 32 5.21 10.48 -3.46
N TRP A 33 4.52 11.31 -2.68
CA TRP A 33 5.11 12.48 -2.01
C TRP A 33 5.65 12.19 -0.61
N THR A 34 5.12 11.17 0.07
CA THR A 34 5.43 10.87 1.47
C THR A 34 5.48 9.37 1.72
N MET A 35 6.27 8.95 2.71
CA MET A 35 6.37 7.56 3.12
C MET A 35 5.96 7.40 4.59
N PRO A 36 5.23 6.33 4.96
CA PRO A 36 4.56 5.39 4.07
C PRO A 36 3.38 6.04 3.34
N SER A 37 3.03 5.52 2.15
CA SER A 37 1.78 5.87 1.45
C SER A 37 1.03 4.59 1.09
N SER A 38 -0.29 4.67 1.00
CA SER A 38 -1.14 3.55 0.62
C SER A 38 -2.18 3.97 -0.40
N TYR A 39 -2.41 3.14 -1.41
CA TYR A 39 -3.34 3.39 -2.49
C TYR A 39 -4.38 2.26 -2.51
N LEU A 40 -5.65 2.60 -2.62
CA LEU A 40 -6.75 1.65 -2.70
C LEU A 40 -7.29 1.62 -4.12
N ILE A 41 -7.16 0.48 -4.78
CA ILE A 41 -7.50 0.28 -6.19
C ILE A 41 -8.53 -0.85 -6.28
N ASP A 42 -9.59 -0.67 -7.07
CA ASP A 42 -10.61 -1.70 -7.27
C ASP A 42 -10.19 -2.79 -8.28
N ARG A 43 -11.06 -3.79 -8.47
CA ARG A 43 -10.85 -4.88 -9.43
C ARG A 43 -10.81 -4.43 -10.89
N LYS A 44 -11.37 -3.25 -11.21
CA LYS A 44 -11.40 -2.65 -12.54
C LYS A 44 -10.17 -1.75 -12.79
N GLY A 45 -9.32 -1.57 -11.78
CA GLY A 45 -8.11 -0.77 -11.85
C GLY A 45 -8.33 0.71 -11.53
N HIS A 46 -9.48 1.11 -11.00
CA HIS A 46 -9.72 2.50 -10.62
C HIS A 46 -9.17 2.79 -9.22
N LEU A 47 -8.52 3.95 -9.10
CA LEU A 47 -8.00 4.46 -7.82
C LEU A 47 -9.14 5.12 -7.02
N HIS A 48 -9.46 4.54 -5.87
CA HIS A 48 -10.53 5.02 -4.97
C HIS A 48 -10.02 5.94 -3.88
N SER A 49 -8.86 5.64 -3.30
CA SER A 49 -8.27 6.50 -2.25
C SER A 49 -6.76 6.44 -2.20
N VAL A 50 -6.17 7.54 -1.72
CA VAL A 50 -4.74 7.68 -1.44
C VAL A 50 -4.56 8.14 -0.01
N HIS A 51 -3.85 7.35 0.78
CA HIS A 51 -3.50 7.65 2.18
C HIS A 51 -2.03 8.03 2.24
N ARG A 52 -1.79 9.24 2.72
CA ARG A 52 -0.47 9.85 2.84
C ARG A 52 -0.05 9.76 4.30
N GLY A 53 0.87 8.86 4.61
CA GLY A 53 1.19 8.46 5.98
C GLY A 53 0.37 7.26 6.45
N PHE A 54 0.67 6.80 7.66
CA PHE A 54 -0.08 5.77 8.35
C PHE A 54 -0.32 6.22 9.79
N PHE A 55 -1.59 6.42 10.16
CA PHE A 55 -2.01 6.84 11.48
C PHE A 55 -3.00 5.82 12.05
N ASP A 56 -2.84 5.46 13.32
CA ASP A 56 -3.71 4.47 13.96
C ASP A 56 -5.18 4.88 13.95
N ALA A 57 -5.46 6.19 14.04
CA ALA A 57 -6.81 6.73 13.96
C ALA A 57 -7.51 6.47 12.62
N ASP A 58 -6.75 6.31 11.53
CA ASP A 58 -7.29 6.07 10.20
C ASP A 58 -7.61 4.61 9.93
N LYS A 59 -7.14 3.67 10.77
CA LYS A 59 -7.29 2.22 10.56
C LYS A 59 -8.74 1.81 10.31
N ALA A 60 -9.66 2.23 11.19
CA ALA A 60 -11.07 1.87 11.09
C ALA A 60 -11.71 2.39 9.78
N ARG A 61 -11.37 3.62 9.40
CA ARG A 61 -11.84 4.26 8.16
C ARG A 61 -11.32 3.53 6.92
N ILE A 62 -10.04 3.17 6.90
CA ILE A 62 -9.43 2.42 5.80
C ILE A 62 -10.09 1.04 5.66
N GLU A 63 -10.31 0.35 6.79
CA GLU A 63 -10.94 -0.97 6.79
C GLU A 63 -12.39 -0.92 6.25
N GLU A 64 -13.15 0.11 6.62
CA GLU A 64 -14.51 0.33 6.10
C GLU A 64 -14.51 0.55 4.58
N GLN A 65 -13.60 1.39 4.07
CA GLN A 65 -13.44 1.63 2.63
C GLN A 65 -13.11 0.33 1.88
N ILE A 66 -12.21 -0.50 2.44
CA ILE A 66 -11.87 -1.80 1.84
C ILE A 66 -13.11 -2.72 1.80
N LYS A 67 -13.88 -2.80 2.88
CA LYS A 67 -15.09 -3.63 2.94
C LYS A 67 -16.13 -3.19 1.91
N GLN A 68 -16.33 -1.88 1.75
CA GLN A 68 -17.24 -1.34 0.75
C GLN A 68 -16.82 -1.75 -0.67
N LEU A 69 -15.54 -1.62 -1.03
CA LEU A 69 -15.05 -2.03 -2.35
C LEU A 69 -15.10 -3.54 -2.59
N LEU A 70 -15.02 -4.36 -1.54
CA LEU A 70 -15.20 -5.81 -1.68
C LEU A 70 -16.63 -6.20 -2.01
N THR A 71 -17.60 -5.36 -1.63
CA THR A 71 -19.03 -5.54 -1.95
C THR A 71 -19.44 -4.94 -3.29
N GLU A 72 -18.64 -4.03 -3.84
CA GLU A 72 -18.85 -3.50 -5.19
C GLU A 72 -18.40 -4.52 -6.25
N GLU A 73 -19.31 -4.93 -7.14
CA GLU A 73 -19.07 -5.88 -8.25
C GLU A 73 -18.38 -5.24 -9.47
#